data_AF-A0A842V0U9-F1
#
_entry.id   AF-A0A842V0U9-F1
#
_cell.length_a   1.000
_cell.length_b   1.000
_cell.length_c   1.000
_cell.angle_alpha   90.00
_cell.angle_beta   90.00
_cell.angle_gamma   90.00
#
_symmetry.space_group_name_H-M   'P 1'
#
loop_
_entity.id
_entity.type
_entity.pdbx_description
1 polymer ?
#
loop_
_entity_poly.entity_id
_entity_poly.type
_entity_poly.pdbx_seq_one_letter_code
_entity_poly.pdbx_strand_id
1 'polypeptide(L)' 'VGIIDRYISLGQEGAVFSEVRNAVFNEKKQPVINGFVAGLGGKDITKHQIRFIFKKLMKEKPSKTEWFLEEEECYRCDL' A
#
# COMPACT_ATOMS: atom_id res chain seq x y z
N VAL A 1 6.23 6.90 -1.63
CA VAL A 1 6.48 5.93 -0.54
C VAL A 1 5.27 5.04 -0.43
N GLY A 2 5.43 3.72 -0.52
CA GLY A 2 4.34 2.76 -0.31
C GLY A 2 4.45 2.15 1.08
N ILE A 3 3.34 2.11 1.81
CA ILE A 3 3.25 1.52 3.15
C ILE A 3 2.35 0.30 3.06
N ILE A 4 2.81 -0.84 3.57
CA ILE A 4 2.04 -2.09 3.60
C ILE A 4 1.65 -2.39 5.05
N ASP A 5 0.35 -2.37 5.33
CA ASP A 5 -0.23 -2.67 6.64
C ASP A 5 -0.82 -4.08 6.66
N ARG A 6 -0.47 -4.86 7.69
CA ARG A 6 -1.00 -6.21 7.97
C ARG A 6 -2.25 -6.22 8.84
N TYR A 7 -2.86 -5.06 9.01
CA TYR A 7 -4.06 -4.89 9.81
C TYR A 7 -4.96 -3.83 9.17
N ILE A 8 -6.18 -3.77 9.68
CA ILE A 8 -7.23 -2.89 9.24
C ILE A 8 -7.79 -2.17 10.47
N SER A 9 -8.00 -0.86 10.35
CA SER A 9 -8.90 -0.12 11.22
C SER A 9 -10.20 0.13 10.46
N LEU A 10 -11.34 -0.34 10.97
CA LEU A 10 -12.63 -0.09 10.33
C LEU A 10 -12.99 1.39 10.50
N GLY A 11 -13.07 2.13 9.38
CA GLY A 11 -13.37 3.56 9.38
C GLY A 11 -12.15 4.47 9.52
N GLN A 12 -10.94 3.91 9.58
CA GLN A 12 -9.68 4.66 9.60
C GLN A 12 -8.66 4.04 8.64
N GLU A 13 -7.57 4.76 8.43
CA GLU A 13 -6.46 4.29 7.61
C GLU A 13 -5.59 3.30 8.43
N GLY A 14 -4.66 2.59 7.80
CA GLY A 14 -3.68 1.79 8.54
C GLY A 14 -2.83 2.69 9.43
N ALA A 15 -2.59 2.28 10.68
CA ALA A 15 -1.87 3.15 11.64
C ALA A 15 -0.41 3.43 11.22
N VAL A 16 0.35 2.51 10.61
CA VAL A 16 1.69 2.84 10.09
C VAL A 16 1.57 3.85 8.97
N PHE A 17 0.61 3.66 8.05
CA PHE A 17 0.34 4.65 7.01
C PHE A 17 0.00 6.03 7.61
N SER A 18 -0.89 6.09 8.61
CA SER A 18 -1.26 7.34 9.28
C SER A 18 -0.08 7.99 10.01
N GLU A 19 0.73 7.23 10.74
CA GLU A 19 1.90 7.73 11.45
C GLU A 19 2.94 8.31 10.49
N VAL A 20 3.28 7.59 9.43
CA VAL A 20 4.26 8.05 8.43
C VAL A 20 3.73 9.28 7.69
N ARG A 21 2.44 9.28 7.33
CA ARG A 21 1.80 10.43 6.68
C ARG A 21 1.82 11.67 7.57
N ASN A 22 1.52 11.51 8.85
CA ASN A 22 1.53 12.62 9.81
C ASN A 22 2.95 13.11 10.09
N ALA A 23 3.92 12.20 10.18
CA ALA A 23 5.32 12.54 10.42
C ALA A 23 5.90 13.45 9.34
N VAL A 24 5.52 13.24 8.08
CA VAL A 24 6.02 14.05 6.95
C VAL A 24 5.07 15.19 6.55
N PHE A 25 3.95 15.37 7.25
CA PHE A 25 2.91 16.33 6.86
C PHE A 25 3.44 17.77 6.82
N ASN A 26 4.38 18.13 7.70
CA ASN A 26 4.95 19.48 7.75
C ASN A 26 6.26 19.64 6.96
N GLU A 27 6.67 18.62 6.20
CA GLU A 27 7.89 18.69 5.41
C GLU A 27 7.74 19.66 4.23
N LYS A 28 8.77 20.50 3.99
CA LYS A 28 8.77 21.43 2.84
C LYS A 28 8.60 20.70 1.50
N LYS A 29 9.13 19.48 1.42
CA LYS A 29 8.93 18.58 0.29
C LYS A 29 8.11 17.39 0.76
N GLN A 30 6.80 17.52 0.70
CA GLN A 30 5.90 16.43 1.07
C GLN A 30 6.06 15.26 0.08
N PRO A 31 6.56 14.11 0.54
CA PRO A 31 6.62 12.94 -0.33
C PRO A 31 5.19 12.44 -0.54
N VAL A 32 4.97 11.88 -1.73
CA VAL A 32 3.75 11.14 -2.02
C VAL A 32 3.74 9.85 -1.18
N ILE A 33 2.67 9.58 -0.44
CA ILE A 33 2.49 8.37 0.39
C ILE A 33 1.20 7.65 -0.02
N ASN A 34 1.29 6.34 -0.26
CA ASN A 34 0.16 5.45 -0.50
C ASN A 34 0.15 4.31 0.52
N GLY A 35 -1.02 3.97 1.04
CA GLY A 35 -1.23 2.82 1.93
C GLY A 35 -1.80 1.61 1.20
N PHE A 36 -1.33 0.42 1.55
CA PHE A 36 -1.72 -0.87 1.01
C PHE A 36 -2.06 -1.83 2.15
N VAL A 37 -3.24 -2.43 2.14
CA VAL A 37 -3.61 -3.45 3.15
C VAL A 37 -3.39 -4.84 2.55
N ALA A 38 -2.53 -5.65 3.15
CA ALA A 38 -2.21 -7.01 2.71
C ALA A 38 -1.86 -7.94 3.88
N GLY A 39 -1.97 -9.26 3.71
CA GLY A 39 -1.58 -10.22 4.74
C GLY A 39 -2.50 -10.28 5.97
N LEU A 40 -3.76 -9.84 5.83
CA LEU A 40 -4.76 -9.96 6.89
C LEU A 40 -4.98 -11.42 7.27
N GLY A 41 -5.15 -11.70 8.57
CA GLY A 41 -5.41 -13.05 9.08
C GLY A 41 -4.23 -14.00 8.98
N GLY A 42 -2.99 -13.48 8.87
CA GLY A 42 -1.79 -14.31 8.76
C GLY A 42 -1.51 -14.83 7.34
N LYS A 43 -2.21 -14.30 6.32
CA LYS A 43 -1.89 -14.59 4.92
C LYS A 43 -0.48 -14.10 4.58
N ASP A 44 0.22 -14.88 3.76
CA ASP A 44 1.55 -14.49 3.29
C ASP A 44 1.49 -13.30 2.33
N ILE A 45 2.55 -12.50 2.31
CA ILE A 45 2.73 -11.39 1.37
C ILE A 45 3.77 -11.81 0.35
N THR A 46 3.33 -12.16 -0.85
CA THR A 46 4.21 -12.75 -1.85
C THR A 46 5.09 -11.70 -2.54
N LYS A 47 6.23 -12.15 -3.09
CA LYS A 47 7.10 -11.30 -3.91
C LYS A 47 6.35 -10.69 -5.10
N HIS A 48 5.35 -11.39 -5.63
CA HIS A 48 4.54 -10.88 -6.73
C HIS A 48 3.71 -9.68 -6.28
N GLN A 49 3.03 -9.76 -5.14
CA GLN A 49 2.25 -8.65 -4.59
C GLN A 49 3.13 -7.41 -4.34
N ILE A 50 4.34 -7.59 -3.80
CA ILE A 50 5.29 -6.48 -3.62
C ILE A 50 5.68 -5.86 -4.96
N ARG A 51 5.96 -6.69 -5.99
CA ARG A 51 6.28 -6.20 -7.34
C ARG A 51 5.12 -5.43 -7.96
N PHE A 52 3.89 -5.88 -7.77
CA PHE A 52 2.70 -5.20 -8.23
C PHE A 52 2.56 -3.82 -7.58
N ILE A 53 2.64 -3.76 -6.25
CA ILE A 53 2.60 -2.51 -5.47
C ILE A 53 3.69 -1.54 -5.95
N PHE A 54 4.90 -2.03 -6.17
CA PHE A 54 6.00 -1.20 -6.69
C PHE A 54 5.70 -0.64 -8.08
N LYS A 55 5.24 -1.48 -9.02
CA LYS A 55 4.86 -1.02 -10.37
C LYS A 55 3.74 0.03 -10.32
N LYS A 56 2.79 -0.14 -9.40
CA LYS A 56 1.66 0.79 -9.21
C LYS A 56 2.14 2.15 -8.70
N LEU A 57 3.01 2.16 -7.69
CA LEU A 57 3.64 3.38 -7.17
C LEU A 57 4.39 4.19 -8.24
N MET A 58 4.92 3.52 -9.25
CA MET A 58 5.64 4.18 -10.36
C MET A 58 4.73 4.75 -11.45
N LYS A 59 3.51 4.21 -11.61
CA LYS A 59 2.61 4.55 -12.72
C LYS A 59 1.48 5.49 -12.32
N GLU A 60 0.95 5.34 -11.12
CA GLU A 60 -0.30 5.98 -10.71
C GLU A 60 -0.09 7.19 -9.81
N LYS A 61 -1.06 8.11 -9.83
CA LYS A 61 -1.13 9.20 -8.85
C LYS A 61 -1.52 8.61 -7.48
N PRO A 62 -1.04 9.20 -6.38
CA PRO A 62 -1.35 8.70 -5.06
C PRO A 62 -2.84 8.60 -4.75
N SER A 63 -3.22 7.47 -4.16
CA SER A 63 -4.50 7.22 -3.51
C SER A 63 -4.29 7.17 -1.98
N LYS A 64 -5.36 7.34 -1.18
CA LYS A 64 -5.26 7.29 0.29
C LYS A 64 -4.87 5.89 0.79
N THR A 65 -5.71 4.90 0.55
CA THR A 65 -5.49 3.52 1.03
C THR A 65 -6.20 2.55 0.10
N GLU A 66 -5.51 1.50 -0.31
CA GLU A 66 -6.02 0.48 -1.22
C GLU A 66 -5.95 -0.92 -0.61
N TRP A 67 -6.94 -1.74 -0.93
CA TRP A 67 -7.10 -3.09 -0.41
C TRP A 67 -6.54 -4.12 -1.39
N PHE A 68 -5.66 -4.99 -0.90
CA PHE A 68 -5.15 -6.12 -1.66
C PHE A 68 -5.63 -7.42 -1.03
N LEU A 69 -6.89 -7.74 -1.31
CA LEU A 69 -7.56 -8.99 -0.95
C LEU A 69 -7.57 -9.89 -2.19
N GLU A 70 -6.49 -10.66 -2.38
CA GLU A 70 -6.34 -11.78 -3.32
C GLU A 70 -6.31 -11.55 -4.85
N GLU A 71 -5.13 -11.91 -5.39
CA GLU A 71 -4.76 -12.61 -6.64
C GLU A 71 -5.30 -12.27 -8.05
N GLU A 72 -6.34 -11.48 -8.29
CA GLU A 72 -6.89 -11.44 -9.67
C GLU A 72 -6.14 -10.59 -10.73
N GLU A 73 -5.06 -9.86 -10.42
CA GLU A 73 -4.30 -9.11 -11.45
C GLU A 73 -2.81 -9.48 -11.56
N CYS A 74 -2.44 -10.69 -11.13
CA CYS A 74 -1.06 -11.17 -11.17
C CYS A 74 -0.63 -11.78 -12.52
N TYR A 75 -1.56 -12.25 -13.37
CA TYR A 75 -1.18 -13.01 -14.58
C TYR A 75 -0.94 -12.17 -15.84
N ARG A 76 -1.29 -10.88 -15.85
CA ARG A 76 -1.12 -10.00 -17.04
C ARG A 76 0.19 -9.22 -17.08
N CYS A 77 1.10 -9.46 -16.13
CA CYS A 77 2.41 -8.83 -16.11
C CYS A 77 3.54 -9.68 -16.72
N ASP A 78 3.29 -10.98 -16.96
CA ASP A 78 4.27 -11.95 -17.46
C ASP A 78 3.85 -12.57 -18.82
N LEU A 79 2.86 -11.97 -19.51
CA LEU A 79 2.43 -12.28 -20.89
C LEU A 79 2.65 -11.05 -21.80
#